data_AF-C3NN73-F1
#
_entry.id   AF-C3NN73-F1
#
_cell.length_a   1.000
_cell.length_b   1.000
_cell.length_c   1.000
_cell.angle_alpha   90.00
_cell.angle_beta   90.00
_cell.angle_gamma   90.00
#
_symmetry.space_group_name_H-M   'P 1'
#
loop_
_entity.id
_entity.type
_entity.pdbx_description
1 polymer ?
#
loop_
_entity_poly.entity_id
_entity_poly.type
_entity_poly.pdbx_seq_one_letter_code
_entity_poly.pdbx_strand_id
1 'polypeptide(L)'
;MKKMSLVEMAQKNSPVDGEKDLLFLISLLDREDKIEFVKEFREDFEQQIEEKKLSKTAYYKFLNGYAPSDERILQIVEADEEARRWLIERVREKAKRALQIIERMEAEEE
;
A
#
# COMPACT_ATOMS: atom_id res chain seq x y z
N MET A 1 27.36 26.83 20.09
CA MET A 1 26.30 25.84 19.80
C MET A 1 25.14 26.56 19.13
N LYS A 2 24.94 26.39 17.82
CA LYS A 2 23.76 26.94 17.12
C LYS A 2 22.52 26.17 17.60
N LYS A 3 21.55 26.87 18.18
CA LYS A 3 20.23 26.30 18.47
C LYS A 3 19.53 26.09 17.12
N MET A 4 19.22 24.84 16.78
CA MET A 4 18.37 24.52 15.63
C MET A 4 16.96 25.08 15.86
N SER A 5 16.35 25.56 14.78
CA SER A 5 15.00 26.11 14.78
C SER A 5 13.96 25.00 14.92
N LEU A 6 12.87 25.26 15.64
CA LEU A 6 11.68 24.38 15.68
C LEU A 6 11.13 24.04 14.29
N VAL A 7 11.37 24.91 13.30
CA VAL A 7 10.95 24.73 11.91
C VAL A 7 11.83 23.68 11.19
N GLU A 8 13.12 23.65 11.49
CA GLU A 8 14.06 22.65 10.94
C GLU A 8 13.80 21.25 11.51
N MET A 9 13.28 21.18 12.74
CA MET A 9 12.86 19.92 13.36
C MET A 9 11.54 19.39 12.78
N ALA A 10 10.66 20.26 12.29
CA ALA A 10 9.39 19.87 11.68
C ALA A 10 9.57 19.30 10.27
N GLN A 11 10.49 19.86 9.46
CA GLN A 11 10.79 19.32 8.12
C GLN A 11 11.39 17.90 8.15
N LYS A 12 12.05 17.52 9.24
CA LYS A 12 12.63 16.17 9.38
C LYS A 12 11.60 15.08 9.71
N ASN A 13 10.40 15.48 10.14
CA ASN A 13 9.26 14.60 10.45
C ASN A 13 8.08 14.83 9.50
N SER A 14 8.28 15.55 8.39
CA SER A 14 7.30 15.60 7.33
C SER A 14 7.28 14.23 6.64
N PRO A 15 6.10 13.62 6.43
CA PRO A 15 5.98 12.46 5.55
C PRO A 15 6.67 12.81 4.25
N VAL A 16 7.55 11.94 3.76
CA VAL A 16 8.14 12.11 2.44
C VAL A 16 6.96 12.30 1.48
N ASP A 17 6.93 13.33 0.63
CA ASP A 17 5.72 13.76 -0.09
C ASP A 17 4.96 12.64 -0.84
N GLY A 18 5.60 11.49 -1.13
CA GLY A 18 4.96 10.30 -1.71
C GLY A 18 4.34 9.29 -0.72
N GLU A 19 4.64 9.31 0.57
CA GLU A 19 4.12 8.35 1.57
C GLU A 19 2.60 8.46 1.73
N LYS A 20 2.09 9.71 1.77
CA LYS A 20 0.65 9.99 1.84
C LYS A 20 -0.09 9.49 0.60
N ASP A 21 0.51 9.66 -0.57
CA ASP A 21 -0.06 9.18 -1.83
C ASP A 21 -0.10 7.66 -1.86
N LEU A 22 0.97 6.98 -1.43
CA LEU A 22 1.00 5.52 -1.34
C LEU A 22 -0.05 4.99 -0.36
N LEU A 23 -0.17 5.58 0.83
CA LEU A 23 -1.21 5.21 1.80
C LEU A 23 -2.61 5.39 1.22
N PHE A 24 -2.85 6.49 0.50
CA PHE A 24 -4.13 6.71 -0.19
C PHE A 24 -4.38 5.61 -1.23
N LEU A 25 -3.41 5.26 -2.08
CA LEU A 25 -3.55 4.17 -3.05
C LEU A 25 -3.81 2.82 -2.36
N ILE A 26 -3.11 2.52 -1.27
CA ILE A 26 -3.31 1.28 -0.48
C ILE A 26 -4.72 1.24 0.11
N SER A 27 -5.27 2.38 0.53
CA SER A 27 -6.63 2.45 1.07
C SER A 27 -7.72 2.09 0.05
N LEU A 28 -7.41 2.18 -1.26
CA LEU A 28 -8.31 1.78 -2.36
C LEU A 28 -8.28 0.26 -2.64
N LEU A 29 -7.33 -0.45 -2.06
CA LEU A 29 -7.27 -1.91 -2.16
C LEU A 29 -8.37 -2.53 -1.28
N ASP A 30 -9.13 -3.46 -1.86
CA ASP A 30 -10.08 -4.24 -1.08
C ASP A 30 -9.39 -5.43 -0.39
N ARG A 31 -10.17 -6.22 0.34
CA ARG A 31 -9.63 -7.39 1.05
C ARG A 31 -8.99 -8.40 0.10
N GLU A 32 -9.54 -8.60 -1.09
CA GLU A 32 -9.04 -9.59 -2.05
C GLU A 32 -7.72 -9.13 -2.64
N ASP A 33 -7.61 -7.85 -3.02
CA ASP A 33 -6.36 -7.24 -3.46
C ASP A 33 -5.25 -7.39 -2.42
N LYS A 34 -5.55 -7.14 -1.14
CA LYS A 34 -4.56 -7.24 -0.06
C LYS A 34 -4.11 -8.68 0.19
N ILE A 35 -4.99 -9.67 -0.03
CA ILE A 35 -4.62 -11.09 0.05
C ILE A 35 -3.78 -11.49 -1.17
N GLU A 36 -4.09 -10.97 -2.36
CA GLU A 36 -3.30 -11.20 -3.56
C GLU A 36 -1.90 -10.60 -3.44
N PHE A 37 -1.79 -9.38 -2.90
CA PHE A 37 -0.52 -8.74 -2.60
C PHE A 37 0.39 -9.64 -1.74
N VAL A 38 -0.16 -10.32 -0.73
CA VAL A 38 0.60 -11.28 0.10
C VAL A 38 1.12 -12.46 -0.72
N LYS A 39 0.35 -12.92 -1.70
CA LYS A 39 0.74 -14.07 -2.54
C LYS A 39 1.80 -13.70 -3.55
N GLU A 40 1.77 -12.47 -4.06
CA GLU A 40 2.72 -11.94 -5.04
C GLU A 40 4.07 -11.64 -4.38
N PHE A 41 4.05 -10.92 -3.25
CA PHE A 41 5.24 -10.43 -2.56
C PHE A 41 5.66 -11.31 -1.38
N ARG A 42 5.55 -12.64 -1.54
CA ARG A 42 5.85 -13.61 -0.46
C ARG A 42 7.26 -13.45 0.09
N GLU A 43 8.23 -13.23 -0.79
CA GLU A 43 9.63 -13.08 -0.43
C GLU A 43 9.84 -11.86 0.47
N ASP A 44 9.19 -10.73 0.20
CA ASP A 44 9.22 -9.54 1.06
C ASP A 44 8.59 -9.80 2.44
N PHE A 45 7.49 -10.54 2.50
CA PHE A 45 6.89 -10.94 3.77
C PHE A 45 7.82 -11.90 4.55
N GLU A 46 8.52 -12.81 3.88
CA GLU A 46 9.51 -13.70 4.49
C GLU A 46 10.73 -12.92 5.01
N GLN A 47 11.21 -11.94 4.25
CA GLN A 47 12.27 -11.03 4.71
C GLN A 47 11.84 -10.26 5.96
N GLN A 48 10.59 -9.77 6.03
CA GLN A 48 10.09 -9.13 7.26
C GLN A 48 10.05 -10.08 8.47
N ILE A 49 9.92 -11.39 8.27
CA ILE A 49 10.06 -12.39 9.34
C ILE A 49 11.50 -12.51 9.79
N GLU A 50 12.44 -12.58 8.85
CA GLU A 50 13.89 -12.65 9.14
C GLU A 50 14.36 -11.41 9.92
N GLU A 51 13.87 -10.24 9.53
CA GLU A 51 14.10 -8.96 10.20
C GLU A 51 13.33 -8.79 11.52
N LYS A 52 12.54 -9.80 11.93
CA LYS A 52 11.71 -9.80 13.14
C LYS A 52 10.63 -8.69 13.17
N LYS A 53 10.29 -8.11 12.01
CA LYS A 53 9.19 -7.14 11.82
C LYS A 53 7.83 -7.84 11.67
N LEU A 54 7.82 -9.13 11.33
CA LEU A 54 6.64 -9.97 11.19
C LEU A 54 6.84 -11.28 11.97
N SER A 55 5.80 -11.76 12.64
CA SER A 55 5.84 -13.11 13.19
C SER A 55 5.42 -14.13 12.14
N LYS A 56 6.03 -15.33 12.17
CA LYS A 56 5.60 -16.46 11.31
C LYS A 56 4.10 -16.71 11.43
N THR A 57 3.54 -16.65 12.64
CA THR A 57 2.11 -16.82 12.89
C THR A 57 1.25 -15.77 12.17
N ALA A 58 1.66 -14.50 12.18
CA ALA A 58 0.94 -13.45 11.47
C ALA A 58 0.99 -13.66 9.95
N TYR A 59 2.16 -14.02 9.40
CA TYR A 59 2.28 -14.36 7.98
C TYR A 59 1.39 -15.55 7.58
N TYR A 60 1.35 -16.61 8.39
CA TYR A 60 0.43 -17.73 8.16
C TYR A 60 -1.04 -17.30 8.17
N LYS A 61 -1.44 -16.31 8.98
CA LYS A 61 -2.80 -15.77 8.90
C LYS A 61 -3.03 -15.12 7.53
N PHE A 62 -2.08 -14.35 7.02
CA PHE A 62 -2.20 -13.72 5.71
C PHE A 62 -2.35 -14.74 4.58
N LEU A 63 -1.54 -15.81 4.60
CA LEU A 63 -1.66 -16.93 3.65
C LEU A 63 -3.02 -17.63 3.72
N ASN A 64 -3.68 -17.61 4.88
CA ASN A 64 -5.04 -18.14 5.09
C ASN A 64 -6.15 -17.11 4.79
N GLY A 65 -5.84 -16.01 4.11
CA GLY A 65 -6.82 -15.05 3.62
C GLY A 65 -7.18 -13.94 4.61
N TYR A 66 -6.35 -13.69 5.63
CA TYR A 66 -6.46 -12.44 6.39
C TYR A 66 -5.76 -11.32 5.63
N ALA A 67 -6.44 -10.18 5.45
CA ALA A 67 -5.80 -9.04 4.82
C ALA A 67 -4.75 -8.43 5.79
N PRO A 68 -3.51 -8.17 5.31
CA PRO A 68 -2.57 -7.34 6.05
C PRO A 68 -3.10 -5.91 6.21
N SER A 69 -2.55 -5.19 7.19
CA SER A 69 -2.85 -3.76 7.39
C SER A 69 -2.18 -2.90 6.33
N ASP A 70 -2.70 -1.68 6.13
CA ASP A 70 -2.17 -0.73 5.16
C ASP A 70 -0.70 -0.40 5.44
N GLU A 71 -0.36 -0.17 6.70
CA GLU A 71 1.02 0.02 7.19
C GLU A 71 1.95 -1.13 6.79
N ARG A 72 1.45 -2.38 6.78
CA ARG A 72 2.25 -3.55 6.43
C ARG A 72 2.57 -3.57 4.95
N ILE A 73 1.58 -3.23 4.12
CA ILE A 73 1.72 -3.11 2.67
C ILE A 73 2.65 -1.94 2.35
N LEU A 74 2.48 -0.80 3.02
CA LEU A 74 3.31 0.39 2.84
C LEU A 74 4.80 0.06 3.03
N GLN A 75 5.14 -0.63 4.11
CA GLN A 75 6.53 -1.03 4.39
C GLN A 75 7.17 -1.85 3.26
N ILE A 76 6.39 -2.67 2.55
CA ILE A 76 6.88 -3.44 1.40
C ILE A 76 6.98 -2.53 0.17
N VAL A 77 5.94 -1.74 -0.12
CA VAL A 77 5.88 -0.80 -1.26
C VAL A 77 6.96 0.29 -1.21
N GLU A 78 7.41 0.66 -0.01
CA GLU A 78 8.52 1.60 0.18
C GLU A 78 9.88 0.95 -0.06
N ALA A 79 10.02 -0.34 0.25
CA ALA A 79 11.27 -1.09 0.14
C ALA A 79 11.48 -1.76 -1.22
N ASP A 80 10.39 -2.12 -1.91
CA ASP A 80 10.39 -2.80 -3.20
C ASP A 80 9.65 -1.99 -4.29
N GLU A 81 10.38 -1.68 -5.36
CA GLU A 81 9.83 -0.97 -6.51
C GLU A 81 8.82 -1.81 -7.31
N GLU A 82 8.92 -3.14 -7.29
CA GLU A 82 7.98 -4.01 -7.95
C GLU A 82 6.63 -4.01 -7.24
N ALA A 83 6.62 -4.12 -5.90
CA ALA A 83 5.44 -3.88 -5.08
C ALA A 83 4.78 -2.52 -5.34
N ARG A 84 5.59 -1.47 -5.51
CA ARG A 84 5.07 -0.14 -5.88
C ARG A 84 4.42 -0.12 -7.25
N ARG A 85 5.04 -0.73 -8.27
CA ARG A 85 4.46 -0.82 -9.61
C ARG A 85 3.15 -1.60 -9.58
N TRP A 86 3.12 -2.73 -8.89
CA TRP A 86 1.92 -3.55 -8.71
C TRP A 86 0.78 -2.75 -8.10
N LEU A 87 1.03 -1.99 -7.02
CA LEU A 87 0.02 -1.15 -6.36
C LEU A 87 -0.58 -0.13 -7.34
N ILE A 88 0.27 0.58 -8.07
CA ILE A 88 -0.15 1.61 -9.03
C ILE A 88 -0.98 0.99 -10.15
N GLU A 89 -0.56 -0.15 -10.70
CA GLU A 89 -1.28 -0.85 -11.76
C GLU A 89 -2.63 -1.36 -11.29
N ARG A 90 -2.69 -1.99 -10.12
CA ARG A 90 -3.93 -2.49 -9.54
C ARG A 90 -4.96 -1.38 -9.34
N VAL A 91 -4.54 -0.26 -8.74
CA VAL A 91 -5.45 0.89 -8.53
C VAL A 91 -5.85 1.53 -9.87
N ARG A 92 -4.93 1.64 -10.83
CA ARG A 92 -5.23 2.16 -12.16
C ARG A 92 -6.29 1.34 -12.89
N GLU A 93 -6.25 0.01 -12.79
CA GLU A 93 -7.27 -0.85 -13.37
C GLU A 93 -8.64 -0.63 -12.72
N LYS A 94 -8.69 -0.55 -11.39
CA LYS A 94 -9.94 -0.29 -10.66
C LYS A 94 -10.54 1.06 -11.05
N ALA A 95 -9.71 2.10 -11.13
CA ALA A 95 -10.14 3.42 -11.57
C ALA A 95 -10.71 3.42 -13.00
N LYS A 96 -10.07 2.72 -13.94
CA LYS A 96 -10.57 2.57 -15.32
C LYS A 96 -11.94 1.89 -15.36
N ARG A 97 -12.12 0.79 -14.63
CA ARG A 97 -13.40 0.08 -14.56
C ARG A 97 -14.50 0.95 -13.95
N ALA A 98 -14.17 1.70 -12.89
CA ALA A 98 -15.11 2.61 -12.25
C ALA A 98 -15.59 3.70 -13.23
N LEU A 99 -14.68 4.33 -13.98
CA LEU A 99 -15.03 5.34 -14.99
C LEU A 99 -15.95 4.76 -16.06
N GLN A 100 -15.64 3.57 -16.59
CA GLN A 100 -16.50 2.91 -17.60
C GLN A 100 -17.91 2.62 -17.08
N ILE A 101 -18.07 2.32 -15.79
CA ILE A 101 -19.38 2.09 -15.18
C ILE A 101 -20.14 3.42 -15.07
N ILE A 102 -19.48 4.49 -14.63
CA ILE A 102 -20.09 5.83 -14.52
C ILE A 102 -20.56 6.31 -15.89
N GLU A 103 -19.71 6.25 -16.92
CA GLU A 103 -20.05 6.66 -18.28
C GLU A 103 -21.27 5.89 -18.82
N ARG A 104 -21.39 4.60 -18.50
CA ARG A 104 -22.58 3.79 -18.86
C ARG A 104 -23.83 4.23 -18.12
N MET A 105 -23.72 4.57 -16.84
CA MET A 105 -24.87 5.04 -16.04
C MET A 105 -25.36 6.39 -16.55
N GLU A 106 -24.45 7.33 -16.86
CA GLU A 106 -24.79 8.64 -17.42
C GLU A 106 -25.47 8.52 -18.79
N ALA A 107 -25.01 7.62 -19.65
CA ALA A 107 -25.62 7.39 -20.97
C ALA A 107 -27.01 6.71 -20.92
N GLU A 108 -27.36 6.02 -19.83
CA GLU A 108 -28.69 5.43 -19.63
C GLU A 108 -29.70 6.45 -19.07
N GLU A 109 -29.23 7.60 -18.54
CA GLU A 109 -30.06 8.68 -18.00
C GLU A 109 -30.43 9.76 -19.05
N GLU A 110 -29.80 9.75 -20.23
CA GLU A 110 -30.12 10.60 -21.41
C GLU A 110 -31.11 9.94 -22.39
#